data_AF-A0A925Q9F4-F1
#
_entry.id   AF-A0A925Q9F4-F1
#
_cell.length_a   1.000
_cell.length_b   1.000
_cell.length_c   1.000
_cell.angle_alpha   90.00
_cell.angle_beta   90.00
_cell.angle_gamma   90.00
#
_symmetry.space_group_name_H-M   'P 1'
#
loop_
_entity.id
_entity.type
_entity.pdbx_description
1 polymer ?
#
loop_
_entity_poly.entity_id
_entity_poly.type
_entity_poly.pdbx_seq_one_letter_code
_entity_poly.pdbx_strand_id
1 'polypeptide(L)'
;MRKIRITAVVIAFVAELGLDQIFATILLVAFGHSGFSPDLSDAEKVAFVQAVWSDGAFVLCAFVLGTATTILGGYVCARIAKVFPYYNGLAIGVVGFVFTLLVMGEAPWWYTA
;
A
#
# COMPACT_ATOMS: atom_id res chain seq x y z
N MET A 1 -27.56 -16.25 -2.00
CA MET A 1 -26.93 -15.16 -2.78
C MET A 1 -25.89 -14.46 -1.92
N ARG A 2 -24.59 -14.70 -2.13
CA ARG A 2 -23.53 -13.95 -1.42
C ARG A 2 -23.33 -12.60 -2.10
N LYS A 3 -23.48 -11.50 -1.36
CA LYS A 3 -23.31 -10.14 -1.90
C LYS A 3 -21.83 -9.82 -2.18
N ILE A 4 -20.92 -10.43 -1.42
CA ILE A 4 -19.46 -10.26 -1.56
C ILE A 4 -18.86 -11.54 -2.14
N ARG A 5 -18.07 -11.40 -3.21
CA ARG A 5 -17.31 -12.47 -3.84
C ARG A 5 -15.87 -12.40 -3.34
N ILE A 6 -15.56 -13.19 -2.31
CA ILE A 6 -14.24 -13.20 -1.63
C ILE A 6 -13.08 -13.33 -2.63
N THR A 7 -13.19 -14.20 -3.64
CA THR A 7 -12.15 -14.36 -4.66
C THR A 7 -11.85 -13.06 -5.41
N ALA A 8 -12.87 -12.25 -5.72
CA ALA A 8 -12.67 -10.95 -6.37
C ALA A 8 -11.98 -9.95 -5.45
N VAL A 9 -12.31 -9.97 -4.15
CA VAL A 9 -11.67 -9.13 -3.13
C VAL A 9 -10.21 -9.50 -2.97
N VAL A 10 -9.88 -10.78 -2.83
CA VAL A 10 -8.51 -11.26 -2.67
C VAL A 10 -7.66 -10.91 -3.90
N ILE A 11 -8.15 -11.16 -5.12
CA ILE A 11 -7.39 -10.84 -6.34
C ILE A 11 -7.10 -9.34 -6.44
N ALA A 12 -8.11 -8.49 -6.20
CA ALA A 12 -7.94 -7.06 -6.27
C ALA A 12 -7.03 -6.52 -5.16
N PHE A 13 -7.13 -7.04 -3.94
CA PHE A 13 -6.28 -6.65 -2.82
C PHE A 13 -4.82 -7.04 -3.04
N VAL A 14 -4.54 -8.25 -3.55
CA VAL A 14 -3.16 -8.65 -3.90
C VAL A 14 -2.60 -7.78 -5.02
N ALA A 15 -3.41 -7.43 -6.03
CA ALA A 15 -2.99 -6.53 -7.10
C ALA A 15 -2.70 -5.11 -6.59
N GLU A 16 -3.53 -4.60 -5.68
CA GLU A 16 -3.33 -3.32 -4.98
C GLU A 16 -2.01 -3.32 -4.20
N LEU A 17 -1.76 -4.32 -3.36
CA LEU A 17 -0.51 -4.43 -2.59
C LEU A 17 0.73 -4.46 -3.49
N GLY A 18 0.66 -5.17 -4.62
CA GLY A 18 1.74 -5.19 -5.60
C GLY A 18 2.02 -3.81 -6.20
N LEU A 19 0.97 -3.04 -6.47
CA LEU A 19 1.09 -1.68 -7.01
C LEU A 19 1.60 -0.70 -5.95
N ASP A 20 1.15 -0.83 -4.71
CA ASP A 20 1.63 -0.06 -3.57
C ASP A 20 3.14 -0.28 -3.35
N GLN A 21 3.62 -1.53 -3.47
CA GLN A 21 5.04 -1.82 -3.37
C GLN A 21 5.87 -1.12 -4.47
N ILE A 22 5.35 -1.11 -5.71
CA ILE A 22 5.99 -0.41 -6.83
C ILE A 22 6.04 1.09 -6.55
N PHE A 23 4.93 1.70 -6.13
CA PHE A 23 4.89 3.12 -5.80
C PHE A 23 5.75 3.49 -4.60
N ALA A 24 5.76 2.68 -3.55
CA ALA A 24 6.63 2.88 -2.40
C ALA A 24 8.11 2.86 -2.83
N THR A 25 8.51 1.95 -3.72
CA THR A 25 9.86 1.88 -4.27
C THR A 25 10.20 3.13 -5.10
N ILE A 26 9.29 3.56 -5.98
CA ILE A 26 9.48 4.77 -6.80
C ILE A 26 9.62 6.01 -5.93
N LEU A 27 8.76 6.15 -4.91
CA LEU A 27 8.81 7.27 -3.98
C LEU A 27 10.10 7.24 -3.15
N LEU A 28 10.52 6.07 -2.68
CA LEU A 28 11.76 5.94 -1.93
C LEU A 28 12.97 6.34 -2.79
N VAL A 29 13.01 5.97 -4.08
CA VAL A 29 14.07 6.38 -4.99
C VAL A 29 14.02 7.89 -5.26
N ALA A 30 12.82 8.45 -5.46
CA ALA A 30 12.64 9.86 -5.77
C ALA A 30 12.96 10.78 -4.58
N PHE A 31 12.59 10.38 -3.36
CA PHE A 31 12.74 11.20 -2.15
C PHE A 31 13.94 10.79 -1.28
N GLY A 32 14.38 9.53 -1.34
CA GLY A 32 15.48 8.99 -0.55
C GLY A 32 16.88 9.45 -0.99
N HIS A 33 17.00 10.06 -2.16
CA HIS A 33 18.25 10.64 -2.69
C HIS A 33 19.47 9.70 -2.52
N SER A 34 20.55 10.18 -1.89
CA SER A 34 21.85 9.52 -1.71
C SER A 34 22.01 8.78 -0.38
N GLY A 35 20.95 8.76 0.45
CA GLY A 35 21.01 8.19 1.80
C GLY A 35 20.83 6.68 1.84
N PHE A 36 20.25 6.07 0.79
CA PHE A 36 20.01 4.63 0.75
C PHE A 36 21.21 3.88 0.16
N SER A 37 21.92 3.14 1.00
CA SER A 37 22.96 2.20 0.59
C SER A 37 22.58 0.77 1.03
N PRO A 38 22.87 -0.27 0.22
CA PRO A 38 22.68 -1.66 0.65
C PRO A 38 23.48 -2.01 1.91
N ASP A 39 24.57 -1.28 2.16
CA ASP A 39 25.54 -1.55 3.23
C ASP A 39 25.18 -0.85 4.56
N LEU A 40 24.03 -0.18 4.65
CA LEU A 40 23.58 0.44 5.89
C LEU A 40 23.30 -0.61 6.97
N SER A 41 23.72 -0.32 8.20
CA SER A 41 23.28 -1.08 9.37
C SER A 41 21.77 -0.91 9.60
N ASP A 42 21.16 -1.84 10.33
CA ASP A 42 19.71 -1.80 10.60
C ASP A 42 19.29 -0.51 11.34
N ALA A 43 20.16 0.00 12.23
CA ALA A 43 19.93 1.27 12.92
C ALA A 43 19.92 2.47 11.94
N GLU A 44 20.80 2.46 10.95
CA GLU A 44 20.87 3.51 9.93
C GLU A 44 19.69 3.42 8.95
N LYS A 45 19.23 2.22 8.59
CA LYS A 45 18.01 2.02 7.79
C LYS A 45 16.79 2.60 8.49
N VAL A 46 16.64 2.35 9.79
CA VAL A 46 15.52 2.92 10.57
C VAL A 46 15.59 4.45 10.61
N ALA A 47 16.77 5.01 10.86
CA ALA A 47 16.95 6.47 10.86
C ALA A 47 16.67 7.09 9.48
N PHE A 48 17.11 6.44 8.41
CA PHE A 48 16.84 6.86 7.04
C PHE A 48 15.34 6.86 6.73
N VAL A 49 14.64 5.77 7.06
CA VAL A 49 13.18 5.67 6.88
C VAL A 49 12.49 6.79 7.66
N GLN A 50 12.84 7.02 8.93
CA GLN A 50 12.25 8.11 9.73
C GLN A 50 12.48 9.50 9.11
N ALA A 51 13.65 9.74 8.51
CA ALA A 51 13.94 11.00 7.82
C ALA A 51 13.04 11.18 6.58
N VAL A 52 12.87 10.14 5.76
CA VAL A 52 11.97 10.16 4.58
C VAL A 52 10.51 10.34 5.00
N TRP A 53 10.06 9.67 6.06
CA TRP A 53 8.70 9.81 6.60
C TRP A 53 8.42 11.19 7.22
N SER A 54 9.46 11.93 7.57
CA SER A 54 9.33 13.32 8.07
C SER A 54 9.20 14.34 6.93
N ASP A 55 9.46 13.95 5.68
CA ASP A 55 9.26 14.80 4.52
C ASP A 55 7.76 14.88 4.16
N GLY A 56 7.17 16.07 4.32
CA GLY A 56 5.76 16.31 4.04
C GLY A 56 5.36 16.05 2.59
N ALA A 57 6.27 16.25 1.63
CA ALA A 57 5.99 15.97 0.22
C ALA A 57 5.97 14.45 -0.04
N PHE A 58 6.89 13.70 0.56
CA PHE A 58 6.86 12.23 0.50
C PHE A 58 5.55 11.68 1.08
N VAL A 59 5.17 12.13 2.27
CA VAL A 59 3.92 11.69 2.95
C VAL A 59 2.69 12.02 2.11
N LEU A 60 2.63 13.23 1.54
CA LEU A 60 1.51 13.63 0.68
C LEU A 60 1.43 12.77 -0.59
N CYS A 61 2.56 12.54 -1.27
CA CYS A 61 2.60 11.69 -2.46
C CYS A 61 2.24 10.24 -2.14
N ALA A 62 2.76 9.68 -1.05
CA ALA A 62 2.43 8.34 -0.58
C ALA A 62 0.93 8.21 -0.26
N PHE A 63 0.35 9.22 0.41
CA PHE A 63 -1.09 9.24 0.72
C PHE A 63 -1.95 9.30 -0.55
N VAL A 64 -1.62 10.18 -1.50
CA VAL A 64 -2.37 10.33 -2.76
C VAL A 64 -2.28 9.06 -3.59
N LEU A 65 -1.08 8.50 -3.76
CA LEU A 65 -0.87 7.29 -4.54
C LEU A 65 -1.54 6.08 -3.88
N GLY A 66 -1.38 5.89 -2.56
CA GLY A 66 -2.06 4.82 -1.83
C GLY A 66 -3.59 4.94 -1.87
N THR A 67 -4.12 6.16 -1.81
CA THR A 67 -5.57 6.37 -1.98
C THR A 67 -6.01 5.99 -3.41
N ALA A 68 -5.22 6.37 -4.41
CA ALA A 68 -5.51 6.06 -5.81
C ALA A 68 -5.46 4.56 -6.09
N THR A 69 -4.49 3.82 -5.53
CA THR A 69 -4.41 2.35 -5.67
C THR A 69 -5.59 1.66 -5.01
N THR A 70 -6.03 2.08 -3.82
CA THR A 70 -7.24 1.55 -3.18
C THR A 70 -8.49 1.79 -4.02
N ILE A 71 -8.65 2.99 -4.61
CA ILE A 71 -9.77 3.28 -5.53
C ILE A 71 -9.72 2.36 -6.74
N LEU A 72 -8.53 2.16 -7.33
CA LEU A 72 -8.33 1.26 -8.47
C LEU A 72 -8.59 -0.20 -8.08
N GLY A 73 -8.14 -0.66 -6.92
CA GLY A 73 -8.42 -1.98 -6.38
C GLY A 73 -9.92 -2.21 -6.20
N GLY A 74 -10.63 -1.23 -5.64
CA GLY A 74 -12.08 -1.23 -5.54
C GLY A 74 -12.78 -1.34 -6.90
N TYR A 75 -12.31 -0.59 -7.90
CA TYR A 75 -12.79 -0.67 -9.27
C TYR A 75 -12.54 -2.06 -9.89
N VAL A 76 -11.32 -2.59 -9.78
CA VAL A 76 -10.97 -3.93 -10.28
C VAL A 76 -11.84 -5.01 -9.62
N CYS A 77 -12.02 -4.94 -8.30
CA CYS A 77 -12.88 -5.87 -7.56
C CYS A 77 -14.32 -5.82 -8.06
N ALA A 78 -14.88 -4.62 -8.23
CA ALA A 78 -16.22 -4.42 -8.75
C ALA A 78 -16.40 -5.03 -10.15
N ARG A 79 -15.40 -4.90 -11.03
CA ARG A 79 -15.41 -5.46 -12.39
C ARG A 79 -15.33 -6.99 -12.39
N ILE A 80 -14.54 -7.59 -11.51
CA ILE A 80 -14.44 -9.06 -11.39
C ILE A 80 -15.73 -9.63 -10.79
N ALA A 81 -16.28 -8.98 -9.76
CA ALA A 81 -17.43 -9.48 -9.03
C ALA A 81 -18.71 -9.50 -9.88
N LYS A 82 -18.93 -8.47 -10.72
CA LYS A 82 -20.10 -8.21 -11.58
C LYS A 82 -21.43 -8.02 -10.84
N VAL A 83 -21.66 -8.77 -9.76
CA VAL A 83 -22.87 -8.75 -8.93
C VAL A 83 -22.58 -7.97 -7.65
N PHE A 84 -23.44 -6.99 -7.33
CA PHE A 84 -23.23 -6.01 -6.24
C PHE A 84 -21.85 -5.30 -6.30
N PRO A 85 -21.52 -4.61 -7.41
CA PRO A 85 -20.19 -4.03 -7.64
C PRO A 85 -19.74 -3.07 -6.53
N TYR A 86 -20.64 -2.20 -6.05
CA TYR A 86 -20.31 -1.23 -5.00
C TYR A 86 -19.98 -1.89 -3.65
N TYR A 87 -20.65 -3.00 -3.29
CA TYR A 87 -20.35 -3.72 -2.05
C TYR A 87 -19.00 -4.43 -2.11
N ASN A 88 -18.61 -4.94 -3.29
CA ASN A 88 -17.31 -5.57 -3.49
C ASN A 88 -16.19 -4.53 -3.55
N GLY A 89 -16.42 -3.38 -4.18
CA GLY A 89 -15.49 -2.25 -4.14
C GLY A 89 -15.30 -1.70 -2.72
N LEU A 90 -16.38 -1.52 -1.95
CA LEU A 90 -16.30 -1.12 -0.54
C LEU A 90 -15.51 -2.13 0.31
N ALA A 91 -15.66 -3.42 0.03
CA ALA A 91 -14.91 -4.46 0.74
C ALA A 91 -13.39 -4.30 0.59
N ILE A 92 -12.91 -3.77 -0.55
CA ILE A 92 -11.48 -3.45 -0.72
C ILE A 92 -11.05 -2.36 0.24
N GLY A 93 -11.77 -1.24 0.31
CA GLY A 93 -11.45 -0.16 1.26
C GLY A 93 -11.46 -0.63 2.72
N VAL A 94 -12.42 -1.48 3.09
CA VAL A 94 -12.49 -2.07 4.45
C VAL A 94 -11.30 -3.00 4.71
N VAL A 95 -10.97 -3.89 3.78
CA VAL A 95 -9.84 -4.82 3.92
C VAL A 95 -8.52 -4.05 3.97
N GLY A 96 -8.31 -3.08 3.09
CA GLY A 96 -7.13 -2.22 3.09
C GLY A 96 -6.99 -1.44 4.39
N PHE A 97 -8.08 -0.84 4.89
CA PHE A 97 -8.06 -0.13 6.18
C PHE A 97 -7.71 -1.05 7.35
N VAL A 98 -8.33 -2.23 7.44
CA VAL A 98 -8.01 -3.21 8.49
C VAL A 98 -6.57 -3.68 8.36
N PHE A 99 -6.08 -3.94 7.14
CA PHE A 99 -4.70 -4.32 6.90
C PHE A 99 -3.74 -3.24 7.38
N THR A 100 -3.95 -1.98 7.00
CA THR A 100 -3.15 -0.85 7.46
C THR A 100 -3.12 -0.77 8.98
N LEU A 101 -4.27 -0.90 9.67
CA LEU A 101 -4.30 -0.91 11.13
C LEU A 101 -3.49 -2.05 11.76
N LEU A 102 -3.43 -3.22 11.10
CA LEU A 102 -2.67 -4.36 11.59
C LEU A 102 -1.16 -4.20 11.40
N VAL A 103 -0.72 -3.44 10.38
CA VAL A 103 0.71 -3.23 10.09
C VAL A 103 1.24 -1.85 10.53
N MET A 104 0.36 -0.95 10.97
CA MET A 104 0.73 0.40 11.37
C MET A 104 1.58 0.36 12.65
N GLY A 105 2.78 0.93 12.58
CA GLY A 105 3.72 1.01 13.71
C GLY A 105 4.82 -0.06 13.69
N GLU A 106 4.75 -1.02 12.78
CA GLU A 106 5.87 -1.90 12.48
C GLU A 106 6.78 -1.26 11.42
N ALA A 107 8.10 -1.46 11.54
CA ALA A 107 8.98 -1.18 10.42
C ALA A 107 8.51 -2.04 9.23
N PRO A 108 8.46 -1.51 8.00
CA PRO A 108 7.89 -2.28 6.91
C PRO A 108 8.68 -3.58 6.74
N TRP A 109 7.97 -4.70 6.87
CA TRP A 109 8.51 -6.06 6.89
C TRP A 109 9.41 -6.41 5.68
N TRP A 110 9.26 -5.70 4.56
CA TRP A 110 10.13 -5.84 3.39
C TRP A 110 11.48 -5.11 3.49
N TYR A 111 11.72 -4.30 4.54
CA TYR A 111 13.05 -3.72 4.83
C TYR A 111 13.88 -4.57 5.79
N THR A 112 13.24 -5.51 6.50
CA THR A 112 13.87 -6.41 7.47
C THR A 112 13.99 -7.86 6.96
N ALA A 113 13.51 -8.14 5.75
CA ALA A 113 13.58 -9.43 5.07
C ALA A 113 14.91 -9.65 4.32
#